data_AF-A0A6G8C2N2-F1
#
_entry.id   AF-A0A6G8C2N2-F1
#
_cell.length_a   1.000
_cell.length_b   1.000
_cell.length_c   1.000
_cell.angle_alpha   90.00
_cell.angle_beta   90.00
_cell.angle_gamma   90.00
#
_symmetry.space_group_name_H-M   'P 1'
#
loop_
_entity.id
_entity.type
_entity.pdbx_description
1 polymer ?
#
loop_
_entity_poly.entity_id
_entity_poly.type
_entity_poly.pdbx_seq_one_letter_code
_entity_poly.pdbx_strand_id
1 'polypeptide(L)'
;MSKSELTTYVIDGLKFKAKDCVRGVLINPVLPRNFDNTPNELRPASHRKWWYRPFINVDTIEEMDEFYASRADEYAEKGRQSWEEGRPRWLQAWPNGARYVVRCLNGGAWDRSCWLGAYVSLEAALDSLGVAKPS
;
A
#
# COMPACT_ATOMS: atom_id res chain seq x y z
N MET A 1 10.16 15.12 -11.34
CA MET A 1 9.35 14.61 -10.22
C MET A 1 10.30 14.00 -9.21
N SER A 2 10.18 14.36 -7.93
CA SER A 2 11.05 13.82 -6.87
C SER A 2 10.76 12.33 -6.72
N LYS A 3 11.74 11.45 -6.98
CA LYS A 3 11.67 10.06 -6.54
C LYS A 3 11.48 10.11 -5.03
N SER A 4 10.29 9.77 -4.53
CA SER A 4 10.02 9.84 -3.10
C SER A 4 11.10 9.08 -2.33
N GLU A 5 11.81 9.77 -1.44
CA GLU A 5 12.92 9.18 -0.71
C GLU A 5 12.41 8.11 0.26
N LEU A 6 13.01 6.92 0.20
CA LEU A 6 12.72 5.84 1.13
C LEU A 6 13.52 6.04 2.41
N THR A 7 12.83 6.07 3.54
CA THR A 7 13.45 6.21 4.86
C THR A 7 13.46 4.86 5.59
N THR A 8 14.48 4.62 6.40
CA THR A 8 14.53 3.44 7.28
C THR A 8 13.94 3.78 8.64
N TYR A 9 12.86 3.10 9.01
CA TYR A 9 12.19 3.21 10.29
C TYR A 9 12.53 2.02 11.19
N VAL A 10 12.66 2.26 12.49
CA VAL A 10 12.84 1.21 13.50
C VAL A 10 11.55 1.13 14.33
N ILE A 11 10.88 -0.02 14.28
CA ILE A 11 9.64 -0.28 15.02
C ILE A 11 9.82 -1.62 15.73
N ASP A 12 9.63 -1.65 17.05
CA ASP A 12 9.85 -2.83 17.89
C ASP A 12 11.25 -3.47 17.71
N GLY A 13 12.28 -2.64 17.51
CA GLY A 13 13.65 -3.07 17.24
C GLY A 13 13.89 -3.64 15.83
N LEU A 14 12.88 -3.68 14.97
CA LEU A 14 12.96 -4.20 13.60
C LEU A 14 13.05 -3.04 12.60
N LYS A 15 13.88 -3.22 11.56
CA LYS A 15 14.10 -2.21 10.52
C LYS A 15 13.15 -2.41 9.35
N PHE A 16 12.55 -1.32 8.89
CA PHE A 16 11.65 -1.27 7.74
C PHE A 16 12.05 -0.11 6.82
N LYS A 17 11.89 -0.29 5.51
CA LYS A 17 12.01 0.82 4.55
C LYS A 17 10.61 1.19 4.09
N ALA A 18 10.28 2.49 4.11
CA ALA A 18 8.98 2.99 3.68
C ALA A 18 9.09 4.43 3.20
N LYS A 19 8.04 4.91 2.50
CA LYS A 19 7.91 6.33 2.13
C LYS A 19 7.69 7.18 3.38
N ASP A 20 6.86 6.70 4.31
CA ASP A 20 6.59 7.38 5.58
C ASP A 20 6.24 6.39 6.71
N CYS A 21 6.18 6.87 7.95
CA CYS A 21 5.69 6.12 9.12
C CYS A 21 4.92 7.05 10.06
N VAL A 22 3.61 6.82 10.20
CA VAL A 22 2.72 7.66 11.00
C VAL A 22 2.09 6.81 12.10
N ARG A 23 2.26 7.24 13.37
CA ARG A 23 1.76 6.53 14.56
C ARG A 23 2.16 5.04 14.58
N GLY A 24 3.37 4.72 14.09
CA GLY A 24 3.88 3.35 14.01
C GLY A 24 3.37 2.51 12.84
N VAL A 25 2.54 3.10 11.96
CA VAL A 25 2.03 2.45 10.73
C VAL A 25 2.86 2.91 9.54
N LEU A 26 3.44 1.96 8.81
CA LEU A 26 4.26 2.23 7.63
C LEU A 26 3.38 2.60 6.42
N ILE A 27 3.79 3.63 5.69
CA ILE A 27 3.12 4.13 4.48
C ILE A 27 3.98 3.82 3.26
N ASN A 28 3.40 3.12 2.28
CA ASN A 28 4.10 2.59 1.10
C ASN A 28 5.43 1.89 1.47
N PRO A 29 5.40 0.85 2.34
CA PRO A 29 6.61 0.14 2.69
C PRO A 29 7.19 -0.66 1.51
N VAL A 30 8.51 -0.83 1.53
CA VAL A 30 9.18 -1.84 0.71
C VAL A 30 8.93 -3.21 1.33
N LEU A 31 8.04 -3.96 0.69
CA LEU A 31 7.74 -5.34 1.10
C LEU A 31 8.87 -6.29 0.65
N PRO A 32 9.11 -7.39 1.38
CA PRO A 32 10.04 -8.42 0.94
C PRO A 32 9.66 -8.98 -0.44
N ARG A 33 10.66 -9.52 -1.16
CA ARG A 33 10.39 -10.21 -2.42
C ARG A 33 9.32 -11.31 -2.23
N ASN A 34 8.39 -11.40 -3.18
CA ASN A 34 7.27 -12.36 -3.21
C ASN A 34 6.31 -12.29 -2.00
N PHE A 35 6.29 -11.19 -1.24
CA PHE A 35 5.51 -11.08 -0.01
C PHE A 35 4.01 -11.38 -0.16
N ASP A 36 3.41 -10.91 -1.24
CA ASP A 36 1.99 -11.11 -1.56
C ASP A 36 1.74 -12.26 -2.55
N ASN A 37 2.72 -13.14 -2.76
CA ASN A 37 2.63 -14.33 -3.63
C ASN A 37 3.26 -15.57 -2.96
N THR A 38 3.32 -15.62 -1.63
CA THR A 38 3.95 -16.72 -0.89
C THR A 38 2.94 -17.34 0.08
N PRO A 39 2.57 -18.63 -0.10
CA PRO A 39 1.73 -19.36 0.84
C PRO A 39 2.22 -19.25 2.27
N ASN A 40 1.31 -19.12 3.24
CA ASN A 40 1.64 -18.87 4.65
C ASN A 40 2.61 -19.91 5.23
N GLU A 41 2.44 -21.17 4.87
CA GLU A 41 3.28 -22.30 5.28
C GLU A 41 4.68 -22.34 4.63
N LEU A 42 4.86 -21.62 3.52
CA LEU A 42 6.12 -21.55 2.77
C LEU A 42 6.85 -20.21 2.95
N ARG A 43 6.38 -19.34 3.87
CA ARG A 43 6.96 -18.00 4.06
C ARG A 43 8.38 -18.06 4.61
N PRO A 44 9.35 -17.37 3.99
CA PRO A 44 10.71 -17.30 4.50
C PRO A 44 10.80 -16.46 5.78
N ALA A 45 11.89 -16.62 6.53
CA ALA A 45 12.17 -15.88 7.75
C ALA A 45 12.08 -14.34 7.59
N SER A 46 12.41 -13.83 6.40
CA SER A 46 12.36 -12.40 6.07
C SER A 46 10.95 -11.80 6.11
N HIS A 47 9.91 -12.64 5.98
CA HIS A 47 8.51 -12.21 6.06
C HIS A 47 8.00 -12.15 7.50
N ARG A 48 8.67 -12.83 8.46
CA ARG A 48 8.12 -13.02 9.81
C ARG A 48 7.79 -11.72 10.54
N LYS A 49 8.60 -10.67 10.35
CA LYS A 49 8.42 -9.35 10.98
C LYS A 49 7.14 -8.59 10.57
N TRP A 50 6.44 -9.10 9.55
CA TRP A 50 5.23 -8.50 9.01
C TRP A 50 3.93 -9.15 9.49
N TRP A 51 4.00 -10.30 10.18
CA TRP A 51 2.81 -10.92 10.74
C TRP A 51 2.13 -9.99 11.73
N TYR A 52 0.82 -9.82 11.55
CA TYR A 52 -0.06 -8.94 12.33
C TYR A 52 0.39 -7.48 12.38
N ARG A 53 1.21 -7.05 11.42
CA ARG A 53 1.65 -5.67 11.28
C ARG A 53 0.89 -4.99 10.15
N PRO A 54 -0.09 -4.11 10.45
CA PRO A 54 -0.77 -3.37 9.42
C PRO A 54 0.16 -2.34 8.76
N PHE A 55 -0.09 -2.08 7.49
CA PHE A 55 0.54 -1.02 6.72
C PHE A 55 -0.47 -0.41 5.74
N ILE A 56 -0.15 0.77 5.23
CA ILE A 56 -1.01 1.51 4.30
C ILE A 56 -0.30 1.66 2.97
N ASN A 57 -0.97 1.24 1.90
CA ASN A 57 -0.60 1.63 0.55
C ASN A 57 -1.41 2.86 0.14
N VAL A 58 -0.75 3.87 -0.42
CA VAL A 58 -1.36 5.08 -0.93
C VAL A 58 -1.15 5.09 -2.43
N ASP A 59 -2.26 5.05 -3.16
CA ASP A 59 -2.30 5.28 -4.60
C ASP A 59 -2.81 6.70 -4.84
N THR A 60 -1.98 7.56 -5.44
CA THR A 60 -2.40 8.90 -5.87
C THR A 60 -2.83 8.90 -7.32
N ILE A 61 -3.70 9.84 -7.70
CA ILE A 61 -4.15 9.98 -9.08
C ILE A 61 -2.96 10.28 -10.00
N GLU A 62 -1.99 11.08 -9.54
CA GLU A 62 -0.79 11.41 -10.29
C GLU A 62 0.09 10.17 -10.52
N GLU A 63 0.32 9.35 -9.49
CA GLU A 63 1.10 8.11 -9.62
C GLU A 63 0.37 7.08 -10.51
N MET A 64 -0.97 7.05 -10.49
CA MET A 64 -1.75 6.20 -11.40
C MET A 64 -1.69 6.69 -12.85
N ASP A 65 -1.85 7.99 -13.08
CA ASP A 65 -1.71 8.60 -14.40
C ASP A 65 -0.31 8.31 -14.98
N GLU A 66 0.74 8.52 -14.19
CA GLU A 66 2.12 8.23 -14.60
C GLU A 66 2.34 6.73 -14.84
N PHE A 67 1.81 5.85 -13.97
CA PHE A 67 1.91 4.41 -14.15
C PHE A 67 1.34 4.00 -15.51
N TYR A 68 0.11 4.36 -15.83
CA TYR A 68 -0.53 3.96 -17.09
C TYR A 68 0.09 4.64 -18.31
N ALA A 69 0.51 5.90 -18.21
CA ALA A 69 1.20 6.61 -19.29
C ALA A 69 2.57 5.98 -19.61
N SER A 70 3.30 5.49 -18.60
CA SER A 70 4.65 4.96 -18.74
C SER A 70 4.73 3.48 -19.14
N ARG A 71 3.59 2.75 -19.18
CA ARG A 71 3.58 1.33 -19.58
C ARG A 71 4.07 1.15 -21.02
N ALA A 72 4.97 0.19 -21.20
CA ALA A 72 5.54 -0.22 -22.48
C ALA A 72 5.42 -1.73 -22.76
N ASP A 73 4.73 -2.47 -21.88
CA ASP A 73 4.46 -3.89 -22.06
C ASP A 73 3.34 -4.15 -23.09
N GLU A 74 3.13 -5.42 -23.46
CA GLU A 74 2.14 -5.83 -24.47
C GLU A 74 0.69 -5.40 -24.14
N TYR A 75 0.39 -5.09 -22.88
CA TYR A 75 -0.93 -4.63 -22.44
C TYR A 75 -1.02 -3.11 -22.25
N ALA A 76 0.00 -2.34 -22.62
CA ALA A 76 0.07 -0.91 -22.35
C ALA A 76 -1.12 -0.12 -22.93
N GLU A 77 -1.49 -0.38 -24.20
CA GLU A 77 -2.59 0.33 -24.87
C GLU A 77 -3.93 0.06 -24.21
N LYS A 78 -4.26 -1.23 -24.01
CA LYS A 78 -5.48 -1.65 -23.31
C LYS A 78 -5.51 -1.13 -21.87
N GLY A 79 -4.34 -1.05 -21.22
CA GLY A 79 -4.17 -0.46 -19.90
C GLY A 79 -4.54 1.01 -19.87
N ARG A 80 -4.00 1.81 -20.80
CA ARG A 80 -4.32 3.24 -20.93
C ARG A 80 -5.79 3.48 -21.18
N GLN A 81 -6.39 2.76 -22.13
CA GLN A 81 -7.82 2.88 -22.43
C GLN A 81 -8.68 2.55 -21.21
N SER A 82 -8.40 1.43 -20.53
CA SER A 82 -9.11 1.03 -19.31
C SER A 82 -8.96 2.08 -18.20
N TRP A 83 -7.78 2.69 -18.07
CA TRP A 83 -7.56 3.76 -17.12
C TRP A 83 -8.33 5.03 -17.49
N GLU A 84 -8.29 5.49 -18.75
CA GLU A 84 -9.04 6.66 -19.20
C GLU A 84 -10.55 6.52 -18.93
N GLU A 85 -11.12 5.34 -19.19
CA GLU A 85 -12.53 5.03 -18.92
C GLU A 85 -12.83 4.93 -17.40
N GLY A 86 -11.89 4.37 -16.62
CA GLY A 86 -12.04 4.14 -15.19
C GLY A 86 -11.73 5.34 -14.30
N ARG A 87 -10.89 6.27 -14.78
CA ARG A 87 -10.35 7.41 -14.03
C ARG A 87 -11.44 8.31 -13.44
N PRO A 88 -12.55 8.64 -14.16
CA PRO A 88 -13.64 9.42 -13.56
C PRO A 88 -14.32 8.72 -12.38
N ARG A 89 -14.56 7.40 -12.47
CA ARG A 89 -15.12 6.62 -11.35
C ARG A 89 -14.14 6.54 -10.18
N TRP A 90 -12.84 6.45 -10.48
CA TRP A 90 -11.81 6.50 -9.46
C TRP A 90 -11.85 7.83 -8.70
N LEU A 91 -11.89 8.97 -9.40
CA LEU A 91 -12.00 10.29 -8.77
C LEU A 91 -13.33 10.49 -8.03
N GLN A 92 -14.42 9.89 -8.51
CA GLN A 92 -15.69 9.90 -7.78
C GLN A 92 -15.58 9.17 -6.43
N ALA A 93 -14.87 8.04 -6.37
CA ALA A 93 -14.66 7.29 -5.14
C ALA A 93 -13.59 7.93 -4.23
N TRP A 94 -12.60 8.59 -4.82
CA TRP A 94 -11.44 9.17 -4.14
C TRP A 94 -11.30 10.66 -4.51
N PRO A 95 -12.22 11.51 -4.05
CA PRO A 95 -12.31 12.91 -4.49
C PRO A 95 -11.08 13.75 -4.15
N ASN A 96 -10.30 13.33 -3.16
CA ASN A 96 -9.05 13.98 -2.77
C ASN A 96 -7.85 13.58 -3.66
N GLY A 97 -8.06 12.78 -4.70
CA GLY A 97 -6.97 12.32 -5.57
C GLY A 97 -6.11 11.23 -4.93
N ALA A 98 -6.50 10.65 -3.79
CA ALA A 98 -5.72 9.63 -3.10
C ALA A 98 -6.61 8.53 -2.50
N ARG A 99 -6.17 7.28 -2.65
CA ARG A 99 -6.77 6.09 -2.03
C ARG A 99 -5.81 5.50 -1.01
N TYR A 100 -6.26 5.39 0.25
CA TYR A 100 -5.48 4.83 1.35
C TYR A 100 -5.96 3.40 1.65
N VAL A 101 -5.18 2.41 1.25
CA VAL A 101 -5.51 0.99 1.38
C VAL A 101 -4.81 0.39 2.59
N VAL A 102 -5.59 -0.04 3.59
CA VAL A 102 -5.07 -0.72 4.77
C VAL A 102 -4.90 -2.20 4.47
N ARG A 103 -3.71 -2.74 4.71
CA ARG A 103 -3.39 -4.16 4.52
C ARG A 103 -2.70 -4.73 5.75
N CYS A 104 -2.87 -6.04 5.98
CA CYS A 104 -2.17 -6.75 7.05
C CYS A 104 -1.93 -8.20 6.68
N LEU A 105 -0.74 -8.72 6.96
CA LEU A 105 -0.49 -10.15 6.91
C LEU A 105 -0.99 -10.80 8.21
N ASN A 106 -2.23 -11.30 8.19
CA ASN A 106 -2.89 -11.89 9.37
C ASN A 106 -3.38 -13.32 9.13
N GLY A 107 -3.05 -13.93 7.99
CA GLY A 107 -3.37 -15.31 7.67
C GLY A 107 -4.78 -15.54 7.10
N GLY A 108 -5.57 -14.48 6.91
CA GLY A 108 -6.90 -14.60 6.30
C GLY A 108 -6.87 -14.98 4.82
N ALA A 109 -5.83 -14.55 4.08
CA ALA A 109 -5.55 -15.02 2.73
C ALA A 109 -4.42 -16.05 2.77
N TRP A 110 -4.46 -17.01 1.85
CA TRP A 110 -3.50 -18.11 1.79
C TRP A 110 -2.08 -17.65 1.48
N ASP A 111 -1.91 -16.67 0.59
CA ASP A 111 -0.61 -16.31 -0.02
C ASP A 111 -0.21 -14.83 0.08
N ARG A 112 -1.08 -13.99 0.65
CA ARG A 112 -0.91 -12.53 0.62
C ARG A 112 -1.40 -11.82 1.87
N SER A 113 -1.04 -10.54 1.99
CA SER A 113 -1.67 -9.64 2.95
C SER A 113 -3.17 -9.48 2.65
N CYS A 114 -3.97 -9.53 3.71
CA CYS A 114 -5.39 -9.26 3.63
C CYS A 114 -5.63 -7.77 3.40
N TRP A 115 -6.60 -7.47 2.54
CA TRP A 115 -7.18 -6.15 2.43
C TRP A 115 -8.12 -5.94 3.60
N LEU A 116 -7.90 -4.90 4.38
CA LEU A 116 -8.73 -4.57 5.55
C LEU A 116 -9.71 -3.42 5.27
N GLY A 117 -9.40 -2.57 4.30
CA GLY A 117 -10.25 -1.44 3.92
C GLY A 117 -9.55 -0.48 2.96
N ALA A 118 -10.34 0.44 2.40
CA ALA A 118 -9.84 1.56 1.62
C ALA A 118 -10.55 2.85 2.04
N TYR A 119 -9.79 3.93 2.19
CA TYR A 119 -10.25 5.18 2.80
C TYR A 119 -9.84 6.39 1.96
N VAL A 120 -10.59 7.48 2.11
CA VAL A 120 -10.38 8.76 1.40
C VAL A 120 -9.37 9.67 2.09
N SER A 121 -8.87 9.28 3.27
CA SER A 121 -7.87 10.03 4.02
C SER A 121 -6.98 9.11 4.85
N LEU A 122 -5.77 9.57 5.15
CA LEU A 122 -4.82 8.88 6.02
C LEU A 122 -5.38 8.70 7.43
N GLU A 123 -6.00 9.75 7.99
CA GLU A 123 -6.58 9.68 9.34
C GLU A 123 -7.67 8.63 9.47
N ALA A 124 -8.57 8.52 8.48
CA ALA A 124 -9.61 7.48 8.50
C ALA A 124 -9.01 6.07 8.44
N ALA A 125 -7.95 5.88 7.66
CA ALA A 125 -7.22 4.62 7.61
C ALA A 125 -6.53 4.29 8.95
N LEU A 126 -5.91 5.27 9.61
CA LEU A 126 -5.28 5.09 10.93
C LEU A 126 -6.31 4.83 12.04
N ASP A 127 -7.44 5.54 12.01
CA ASP A 127 -8.53 5.37 12.98
C ASP A 127 -9.17 3.97 12.85
N SER A 128 -9.26 3.42 11.63
CA SER A 128 -9.72 2.04 11.41
C SER A 128 -8.83 0.96 12.05
N LEU A 129 -7.57 1.29 12.30
CA LEU A 129 -6.59 0.41 12.95
C LEU A 129 -6.61 0.54 14.48
N GLY A 130 -7.44 1.43 15.03
CA GLY A 130 -7.52 1.68 16.48
C GLY A 130 -6.25 2.31 17.05
N VAL A 131 -5.42 2.94 16.22
CA VAL A 131 -4.19 3.60 16.67
C VAL A 131 -4.58 4.83 17.49
N ALA A 132 -3.84 5.20 18.53
CA ALA A 132 -4.16 6.41 19.31
C ALA A 132 -3.75 7.70 18.56
N LYS A 133 -4.53 8.78 18.70
CA LYS A 133 -4.12 10.12 18.24
C LYS A 133 -3.12 10.72 19.25
N PRO A 134 -2.10 11.48 18.81
CA PRO A 134 -1.25 12.21 19.74
C PRO A 134 -2.11 13.21 20.54
N SER A 135 -1.82 13.30 21.84
CA SER A 135 -2.45 14.23 22.80
C SER A 135 -2.04 15.67 22.57
#